data_AF-A0AA37AB87-F1
#
_entry.id   AF-A0AA37AB87-F1
#
_cell.length_a   1.000
_cell.length_b   1.000
_cell.length_c   1.000
_cell.angle_alpha   90.00
_cell.angle_beta   90.00
_cell.angle_gamma   90.00
#
_symmetry.space_group_name_H-M   'P 1'
#
loop_
_entity.id
_entity.type
_entity.pdbx_description
1 polymer ?
#
loop_
_entity_poly.entity_id
_entity_poly.type
_entity_poly.pdbx_seq_one_letter_code
_entity_poly.pdbx_strand_id
1 'polypeptide(L)' 'SKAKWVWIPLIPAAWYTFVTVTYIANAQIGFHIPWTPAYIIGVCAAVAYVGIVVWYGKKRAARLQKL' A
#
# COMPACT_ATOMS: atom_id res chain seq x y z
N SER A 1 17.90 7.00 -14.27
CA SER A 1 16.71 7.29 -13.42
C SER A 1 16.64 6.30 -12.26
N LYS A 2 16.35 6.76 -11.04
CA LYS A 2 16.19 5.89 -9.85
C LYS A 2 14.89 5.05 -9.89
N ALA A 3 13.94 5.39 -10.77
CA ALA A 3 12.65 4.72 -10.89
C ALA A 3 12.74 3.22 -11.20
N LYS A 4 13.80 2.75 -11.89
CA LYS A 4 13.99 1.31 -12.20
C LYS A 4 14.13 0.43 -10.96
N TRP A 5 14.43 1.01 -9.79
CA TRP A 5 14.64 0.31 -8.53
C TRP A 5 13.44 0.42 -7.58
N VAL A 6 12.37 1.12 -7.97
CA VAL A 6 11.22 1.41 -7.09
C VAL A 6 10.46 0.15 -6.69
N TRP A 7 10.55 -0.92 -7.49
CA TRP A 7 9.91 -2.20 -7.16
C TRP A 7 10.49 -2.84 -5.89
N ILE A 8 11.77 -2.59 -5.57
CA ILE A 8 12.45 -3.16 -4.40
C ILE A 8 11.77 -2.71 -3.09
N PRO A 9 11.57 -1.40 -2.82
CA PRO A 9 10.84 -0.97 -1.63
C PRO A 9 9.32 -1.15 -1.75
N LEU A 10 8.74 -1.23 -2.95
CA LEU A 10 7.29 -1.39 -3.11
C LEU A 10 6.78 -2.76 -2.64
N ILE A 11 7.53 -3.83 -2.86
CA ILE A 11 7.15 -5.18 -2.39
C ILE A 11 6.98 -5.24 -0.86
N PRO A 12 7.99 -4.89 -0.04
CA PRO A 12 7.83 -4.91 1.41
C PRO A 12 6.79 -3.91 1.89
N ALA A 13 6.69 -2.71 1.27
CA ALA A 13 5.68 -1.72 1.66
C ALA A 13 4.24 -2.20 1.40
N ALA A 14 3.99 -2.88 0.28
CA ALA A 14 2.70 -3.49 -0.02
C ALA A 14 2.37 -4.60 0.98
N TRP A 15 3.34 -5.44 1.31
CA TRP A 15 3.17 -6.50 2.32
C TRP A 15 2.86 -5.93 3.70
N TYR A 16 3.63 -4.95 4.18
CA TYR A 16 3.36 -4.31 5.47
C TYR A 16 1.97 -3.67 5.51
N THR A 17 1.56 -3.01 4.43
CA THR A 17 0.21 -2.44 4.33
C THR A 17 -0.87 -3.51 4.43
N PHE A 18 -0.72 -4.62 3.69
CA PHE A 18 -1.64 -5.75 3.74
C PHE A 18 -1.76 -6.31 5.16
N VAL A 19 -0.63 -6.63 5.78
CA VAL A 19 -0.57 -7.23 7.12
C VAL A 19 -1.19 -6.27 8.14
N THR A 20 -0.70 -5.03 8.21
CA THR A 20 -1.19 -4.06 9.20
C THR A 20 -2.69 -3.83 9.09
N VAL A 21 -3.21 -3.63 7.88
CA VAL A 21 -4.66 -3.39 7.71
C VAL A 21 -5.49 -4.64 8.03
N THR A 22 -5.03 -5.82 7.61
CA THR A 22 -5.72 -7.09 7.92
C THR A 22 -5.85 -7.28 9.44
N TYR A 23 -4.76 -7.11 10.19
CA TYR A 23 -4.76 -7.32 11.64
C TYR A 23 -5.55 -6.24 12.38
N ILE A 24 -5.54 -4.99 11.91
CA ILE A 24 -6.42 -3.93 12.46
C ILE A 24 -7.89 -4.28 12.23
N ALA A 25 -8.25 -4.74 11.03
CA ALA A 25 -9.63 -5.13 10.70
C ALA A 25 -10.08 -6.37 11.51
N ASN A 26 -9.19 -7.34 11.72
CA ASN A 26 -9.48 -8.55 12.48
C ASN A 26 -9.40 -8.39 14.01
N ALA A 27 -8.86 -7.27 14.51
CA ALA A 27 -8.61 -7.07 15.94
C ALA A 27 -9.82 -7.47 16.81
N GLN A 28 -9.54 -8.26 17.86
CA GLN A 28 -10.58 -8.79 18.75
C GLN A 28 -11.40 -7.68 19.42
N ILE A 29 -10.74 -6.55 19.73
CA ILE A 29 -11.35 -5.34 20.24
C ILE A 29 -11.26 -4.29 19.14
N GLY A 30 -12.41 -3.81 18.65
CA GLY A 30 -12.50 -2.89 17.51
C GLY A 30 -13.48 -3.40 16.46
N PHE A 31 -13.01 -3.60 15.22
CA PHE A 31 -13.85 -4.00 14.09
C PHE A 31 -14.34 -5.46 14.15
N HIS A 32 -13.59 -6.37 14.81
CA HIS A 32 -13.95 -7.77 15.02
C HIS A 32 -14.37 -8.51 13.72
N ILE A 33 -13.74 -8.17 12.59
CA ILE A 33 -14.08 -8.76 11.29
C ILE A 33 -13.40 -10.13 11.18
N PRO A 34 -14.09 -11.21 10.77
CA PRO A 34 -13.46 -12.51 10.60
C PRO A 34 -12.38 -12.49 9.52
N TRP A 35 -11.47 -13.46 9.55
CA TRP A 35 -10.25 -13.46 8.75
C TRP A 35 -10.48 -13.27 7.25
N THR A 36 -11.42 -13.99 6.65
CA THR A 36 -11.67 -13.91 5.19
C THR A 36 -11.99 -12.49 4.71
N PRO A 37 -13.00 -11.78 5.26
CA PRO A 37 -13.23 -10.38 4.89
C PRO A 37 -12.09 -9.44 5.31
N ALA A 38 -11.41 -9.69 6.44
CA ALA A 38 -10.25 -8.89 6.85
C ALA A 38 -9.10 -8.96 5.82
N TYR A 39 -8.83 -10.15 5.26
CA TYR A 39 -7.84 -10.32 4.20
C TYR A 39 -8.23 -9.55 2.92
N ILE A 40 -9.52 -9.57 2.55
CA ILE A 40 -10.01 -8.81 1.38
C ILE A 40 -9.75 -7.31 1.58
N ILE A 41 -10.08 -6.77 2.75
CA ILE A 41 -9.83 -5.36 3.10
C ILE A 41 -8.33 -5.06 3.03
N GLY A 42 -7.50 -5.93 3.60
CA GLY A 42 -6.04 -5.79 3.55
C GLY A 42 -5.51 -5.73 2.12
N VAL A 43 -5.99 -6.61 1.22
CA VAL A 43 -5.57 -6.63 -0.19
C VAL A 43 -6.00 -5.33 -0.89
N CYS A 44 -7.26 -4.91 -0.71
CA CYS A 44 -7.75 -3.65 -1.26
C CYS A 44 -6.90 -2.45 -0.81
N ALA A 45 -6.56 -2.39 0.48
CA ALA A 45 -5.73 -1.32 1.02
C ALA A 45 -4.30 -1.34 0.46
N ALA A 46 -3.68 -2.52 0.31
CA ALA A 46 -2.36 -2.65 -0.28
C ALA A 46 -2.34 -2.21 -1.77
N VAL A 47 -3.35 -2.61 -2.55
CA VAL A 47 -3.50 -2.17 -3.95
C VAL A 47 -3.68 -0.66 -4.04
N ALA A 48 -4.54 -0.08 -3.19
CA ALA A 48 -4.76 1.35 -3.13
C ALA A 48 -3.47 2.11 -2.77
N TYR A 49 -2.74 1.64 -1.75
CA TYR A 49 -1.47 2.23 -1.31
C TYR A 49 -0.44 2.24 -2.45
N VAL A 50 -0.20 1.09 -3.10
CA VAL A 50 0.74 0.99 -4.22
C VAL A 50 0.32 1.91 -5.38
N GLY A 51 -0.97 1.92 -5.72
CA GLY A 51 -1.50 2.79 -6.77
C GLY A 51 -1.26 4.27 -6.50
N ILE A 52 -1.53 4.73 -5.27
CA ILE A 52 -1.30 6.11 -4.84
C ILE A 52 0.19 6.46 -4.88
N VAL A 53 1.06 5.59 -4.36
CA VAL A 53 2.52 5.80 -4.34
C VAL A 53 3.07 5.95 -5.76
N VAL A 54 2.68 5.05 -6.68
CA VAL A 54 3.14 5.11 -8.08
C VAL A 54 2.62 6.37 -8.78
N TRP A 55 1.34 6.69 -8.62
CA TRP A 55 0.74 7.89 -9.22
C TRP A 55 1.38 9.18 -8.70
N TYR A 56 1.48 9.33 -7.38
CA TYR A 56 2.06 10.51 -6.75
C TYR A 56 3.54 10.65 -7.09
N GLY A 57 4.30 9.54 -7.05
CA GLY A 57 5.70 9.50 -7.43
C GLY A 57 5.93 9.99 -8.86
N LYS A 58 5.12 9.54 -9.82
CA LYS A 58 5.17 10.01 -11.22
C LYS A 58 4.86 11.50 -11.33
N LYS A 59 3.80 11.99 -10.67
CA LYS A 59 3.45 13.42 -10.68
C LYS A 59 4.54 14.30 -10.08
N ARG A 60 5.16 13.87 -8.98
CA ARG A 60 6.26 14.60 -8.33
C ARG A 60 7.50 14.63 -9.23
N ALA A 61 7.89 13.51 -9.82
CA ALA A 61 9.04 13.44 -10.73
C ALA A 61 8.88 14.39 -11.92
N ALA A 62 7.70 14.41 -12.56
CA ALA A 62 7.41 15.32 -13.67
C ALA A 62 7.48 16.81 -13.27
N ARG A 63 7.13 17.15 -12.02
CA ARG A 63 7.26 18.52 -11.50
C ARG A 63 8.71 18.91 -11.30
N LEU A 64 9.52 18.02 -10.74
CA LEU A 64 10.94 18.26 -10.47
C LEU A 64 11.77 18.36 -11.76
N GLN A 65 11.33 17.76 -12.87
CA GLN A 65 12.00 17.91 -14.18
C GLN A 65 11.78 19.27 -14.85
N LYS A 66 10.77 20.05 -14.39
CA LYS A 66 10.44 21.36 -14.95
C LYS A 66 11.13 22.52 -14.21
N LEU A 67 11.81 22.22 -13.11
CA LEU A 67 12.64 23.14 -12.33
C LEU A 67 14.09 23.01 -12.80
#